data_AF-A0A7X8HSX2-F1
#
_entry.id   AF-A0A7X8HSX2-F1
#
_cell.length_a   1.000
_cell.length_b   1.000
_cell.length_c   1.000
_cell.angle_alpha   90.00
_cell.angle_beta   90.00
_cell.angle_gamma   90.00
#
_symmetry.space_group_name_H-M   'P 1'
#
loop_
_entity.id
_entity.type
_entity.pdbx_description
1 polymer ?
#
loop_
_entity_poly.entity_id
_entity_poly.type
_entity_poly.pdbx_seq_one_letter_code
_entity_poly.pdbx_strand_id
1 'polypeptide(L)'
;EKKHGLTNMVEGVIKAGQKVVVVEDLVSTGQSSLKAVHALRDLKCNVLGMVAIFTYELPIANERFKESNVILHALTDYGTLVVEAAEKSYIKTNEQATLNEWKKDPQAWAKQFE
;
A
#
# COMPACT_ATOMS: atom_id res chain seq x y z
N GLU A 1 26.13 -6.91 14.94
CA GLU A 1 25.40 -7.99 14.26
C GLU A 1 24.35 -8.56 15.19
N LYS A 2 23.05 -8.44 14.86
CA LYS A 2 21.97 -9.18 15.52
C LYS A 2 21.47 -10.24 14.53
N LYS A 3 22.24 -11.32 14.40
CA LYS A 3 21.77 -12.58 13.81
C LYS A 3 20.84 -13.18 14.85
N HIS A 4 19.52 -13.16 14.65
CA HIS A 4 18.54 -14.17 15.13
C HIS A 4 17.11 -13.71 14.80
N GLY A 5 16.50 -14.43 13.86
CA GLY A 5 15.11 -14.29 13.40
C GLY A 5 14.99 -14.99 12.04
N LEU A 6 14.06 -15.93 11.89
CA LEU A 6 13.90 -16.82 10.74
C LEU A 6 14.14 -16.11 9.39
N THR A 7 15.09 -16.62 8.60
CA THR A 7 15.38 -16.14 7.22
C THR A 7 14.25 -16.41 6.22
N ASN A 8 13.20 -17.10 6.65
CA ASN A 8 12.06 -17.44 5.80
C ASN A 8 11.02 -16.33 5.89
N MET A 9 10.91 -15.54 4.83
CA MET A 9 9.87 -14.52 4.66
C MET A 9 8.47 -15.13 4.39
N VAL A 10 8.42 -16.43 4.11
CA VAL A 10 7.19 -17.16 3.74
C VAL A 10 7.08 -18.41 4.58
N GLU A 11 5.96 -18.53 5.29
CA GLU A 11 5.61 -19.68 6.11
C GLU A 11 4.49 -20.50 5.43
N GLY A 12 4.51 -21.82 5.64
CA GLY A 12 3.55 -22.75 5.04
C GLY A 12 4.03 -23.39 3.73
N VAL A 13 3.13 -24.08 3.04
CA VAL A 13 3.46 -24.87 1.83
C VAL A 13 3.25 -24.04 0.57
N ILE A 14 4.34 -23.84 -0.17
CA ILE A 14 4.37 -23.14 -1.46
C ILE A 14 4.99 -24.04 -2.51
N LYS A 15 4.42 -24.04 -3.73
CA LYS A 15 4.96 -24.75 -4.89
C LYS A 15 5.31 -23.76 -5.99
N ALA A 16 6.39 -24.04 -6.72
CA ALA A 16 6.73 -23.28 -7.92
C ALA A 16 5.56 -23.30 -8.93
N GLY A 17 5.30 -22.16 -9.56
CA GLY A 17 4.18 -21.96 -10.48
C GLY A 17 2.81 -21.78 -9.82
N GLN A 18 2.71 -21.90 -8.49
CA GLN A 18 1.46 -21.67 -7.77
C GLN A 18 0.98 -20.23 -7.98
N LYS A 19 -0.29 -20.07 -8.32
CA LYS A 19 -0.94 -18.76 -8.44
C LYS A 19 -1.25 -18.22 -7.06
N VAL A 20 -0.82 -16.99 -6.78
CA VAL A 20 -0.96 -16.36 -5.47
C VAL A 20 -1.55 -14.96 -5.61
N VAL A 21 -2.45 -14.60 -4.70
CA VAL A 21 -2.91 -13.22 -4.47
C VAL A 21 -2.41 -12.80 -3.11
N VAL A 22 -1.76 -11.64 -3.02
CA VAL A 22 -1.36 -11.07 -1.73
C VAL A 22 -2.53 -10.28 -1.15
N VAL A 23 -2.81 -10.47 0.13
CA VAL A 23 -3.88 -9.78 0.85
C VAL A 23 -3.24 -8.91 1.92
N GLU A 24 -3.54 -7.61 1.89
CA GLU A 24 -3.08 -6.60 2.85
C GLU A 24 -4.26 -5.94 3.55
N ASP A 25 -4.01 -5.39 4.73
CA ASP A 25 -4.96 -4.48 5.37
C ASP A 25 -4.87 -3.09 4.74
N LEU A 26 -3.66 -2.51 4.69
CA LEU A 26 -3.43 -1.12 4.34
C LEU A 26 -2.18 -0.97 3.46
N VAL A 27 -2.34 -0.23 2.36
CA VAL A 27 -1.21 0.20 1.54
C VAL A 27 -0.94 1.69 1.75
N SER A 28 0.23 1.99 2.33
CA SER A 28 0.78 3.37 2.36
C SER A 28 1.70 3.63 1.18
N THR A 29 3.00 3.36 1.33
CA THR A 29 3.99 3.54 0.27
C THR A 29 4.21 2.26 -0.56
N GLY A 30 3.56 1.16 -0.21
CA GLY A 30 3.69 -0.14 -0.87
C GLY A 30 4.99 -0.91 -0.58
N GLN A 31 5.94 -0.34 0.18
CA GLN A 31 7.27 -0.96 0.35
C GLN A 31 7.21 -2.33 1.03
N SER A 32 6.45 -2.46 2.13
CA SER A 32 6.32 -3.73 2.85
C SER A 32 5.59 -4.78 2.00
N SER A 33 4.48 -4.37 1.40
CA SER A 33 3.63 -5.24 0.60
C SER A 33 4.34 -5.79 -0.64
N LEU A 34 5.16 -4.97 -1.30
CA LEU A 34 5.96 -5.41 -2.44
C LEU A 34 7.13 -6.31 -2.05
N LYS A 35 7.67 -6.20 -0.81
CA LYS A 35 8.64 -7.19 -0.32
C LYS A 35 8.02 -8.58 -0.22
N ALA A 36 6.77 -8.71 0.19
CA ALA A 36 6.06 -9.99 0.21
C ALA A 36 5.88 -10.55 -1.22
N VAL A 37 5.53 -9.70 -2.19
CA VAL A 37 5.44 -10.08 -3.61
C VAL A 37 6.79 -10.59 -4.13
N HIS A 38 7.88 -9.88 -3.83
CA HIS A 38 9.23 -10.30 -4.25
C HIS A 38 9.61 -11.65 -3.65
N ALA A 39 9.38 -11.85 -2.34
CA ALA A 39 9.65 -13.13 -1.68
C ALA A 39 8.88 -14.30 -2.33
N LEU A 40 7.61 -14.09 -2.70
CA LEU A 40 6.82 -15.11 -3.40
C LEU A 40 7.34 -15.39 -4.82
N ARG A 41 7.76 -14.35 -5.55
CA ARG A 41 8.35 -14.49 -6.89
C ARG A 41 9.71 -15.18 -6.86
N ASP A 42 10.52 -14.94 -5.83
CA ASP A 42 11.80 -15.65 -5.62
C ASP A 42 11.57 -17.16 -5.42
N LEU A 43 10.47 -17.53 -4.77
CA LEU A 43 9.97 -18.91 -4.65
C LEU A 43 9.24 -19.42 -5.92
N LYS A 44 9.33 -18.69 -7.03
CA LYS A 44 8.73 -19.02 -8.34
C LYS A 44 7.20 -19.06 -8.34
N CYS A 45 6.53 -18.37 -7.41
CA CYS A 45 5.08 -18.21 -7.48
C CYS A 45 4.69 -17.28 -8.63
N ASN A 46 3.53 -17.53 -9.22
CA ASN A 46 2.87 -16.61 -10.13
C ASN A 46 1.97 -15.67 -9.31
N VAL A 47 2.53 -14.53 -8.91
CA VAL A 47 1.76 -13.50 -8.18
C VAL A 47 0.84 -12.78 -9.16
N LEU A 48 -0.47 -13.01 -9.00
CA LEU A 48 -1.50 -12.46 -9.90
C LEU A 48 -1.77 -10.97 -9.65
N GLY A 49 -1.51 -10.51 -8.43
CA GLY A 49 -1.81 -9.17 -7.99
C GLY A 49 -1.93 -9.10 -6.47
N MET A 50 -2.44 -7.97 -6.00
CA MET A 50 -2.64 -7.69 -4.59
C MET A 50 -4.03 -7.12 -4.36
N VAL A 51 -4.63 -7.49 -3.23
CA VAL A 51 -5.85 -6.87 -2.73
C VAL A 51 -5.58 -6.23 -1.36
N ALA A 52 -6.23 -5.11 -1.07
CA ALA A 52 -6.13 -4.42 0.21
C ALA A 52 -7.50 -3.96 0.72
N ILE A 53 -7.63 -3.73 2.03
CA ILE A 53 -8.83 -3.09 2.57
C ILE A 53 -8.80 -1.59 2.23
N PHE A 54 -7.66 -0.93 2.48
CA PHE A 54 -7.51 0.52 2.28
C PHE A 54 -6.19 0.87 1.59
N THR A 55 -6.17 1.99 0.86
CA THR A 55 -4.94 2.58 0.34
C THR A 55 -4.94 4.10 0.47
N TYR A 56 -3.78 4.68 0.78
CA TYR A 56 -3.60 6.13 0.75
C TYR A 56 -3.49 6.70 -0.67
N GLU A 57 -3.28 5.84 -1.69
CA GLU A 57 -3.03 6.23 -3.09
C GLU A 57 -1.92 7.28 -3.23
N LEU A 58 -0.89 7.19 -2.40
CA LEU A 58 0.26 8.08 -2.49
C LEU A 58 0.95 7.89 -3.85
N PRO A 59 1.41 8.96 -4.52
CA PRO A 59 2.09 8.85 -5.82
C PRO A 59 3.23 7.83 -5.84
N ILE A 60 4.02 7.80 -4.77
CA ILE A 60 5.13 6.84 -4.60
C ILE A 60 4.66 5.38 -4.56
N ALA A 61 3.47 5.10 -4.04
CA ALA A 61 2.93 3.75 -4.06
C ALA A 61 2.56 3.36 -5.50
N ASN A 62 1.86 4.25 -6.21
CA ASN A 62 1.45 4.01 -7.60
C ASN A 62 2.65 3.73 -8.51
N GLU A 63 3.73 4.49 -8.35
CA GLU A 63 4.99 4.27 -9.06
C GLU A 63 5.57 2.89 -8.76
N ARG A 64 5.73 2.53 -7.49
CA ARG A 64 6.33 1.24 -7.08
C ARG A 64 5.51 0.03 -7.53
N PHE A 65 4.18 0.10 -7.46
CA PHE A 65 3.30 -0.99 -7.93
C PHE A 65 3.41 -1.16 -9.45
N LYS A 66 3.48 -0.03 -10.19
CA LYS A 66 3.71 -0.04 -11.64
C LYS A 66 5.07 -0.64 -11.98
N GLU A 67 6.15 -0.18 -11.34
CA GLU A 67 7.51 -0.71 -11.55
C GLU A 67 7.62 -2.20 -11.23
N SER A 68 6.91 -2.63 -10.18
CA SER A 68 6.87 -4.04 -9.77
C SER A 68 5.96 -4.90 -10.65
N ASN A 69 5.24 -4.33 -11.62
CA ASN A 69 4.21 -5.01 -12.41
C ASN A 69 3.23 -5.78 -11.51
N VAL A 70 2.67 -5.10 -10.51
CA VAL A 70 1.66 -5.63 -9.59
C VAL A 70 0.42 -4.74 -9.67
N ILE A 71 -0.72 -5.34 -9.98
CA ILE A 71 -2.01 -4.65 -9.91
C ILE A 71 -2.50 -4.72 -8.46
N LEU A 72 -2.83 -3.56 -7.89
CA LEU A 72 -3.45 -3.43 -6.57
C LEU A 72 -4.95 -3.13 -6.73
N HIS A 73 -5.79 -3.91 -6.04
CA HIS A 73 -7.22 -3.63 -5.89
C HIS A 73 -7.54 -3.38 -4.42
N ALA A 74 -7.95 -2.16 -4.07
CA ALA A 74 -8.37 -1.84 -2.71
C ALA A 74 -9.90 -1.79 -2.60
N LEU A 75 -10.46 -2.16 -1.45
CA LEU A 75 -11.91 -2.02 -1.19
C LEU A 75 -12.33 -0.56 -1.08
N THR A 76 -11.46 0.29 -0.52
CA THR A 76 -11.64 1.74 -0.48
C THR A 76 -10.29 2.45 -0.42
N ASP A 77 -10.31 3.76 -0.50
CA ASP A 77 -9.14 4.60 -0.62
C ASP A 77 -9.30 5.91 0.14
N TYR A 78 -8.20 6.65 0.26
CA TYR A 78 -8.16 7.91 0.96
C TYR A 78 -9.02 9.00 0.30
N GLY A 79 -9.15 9.00 -1.03
CA GLY A 79 -10.02 9.97 -1.70
C GLY A 79 -11.47 9.79 -1.28
N THR A 80 -11.94 8.54 -1.33
CA THR A 80 -13.28 8.12 -0.90
C THR A 80 -13.52 8.46 0.57
N LEU A 81 -12.55 8.15 1.44
CA LEU A 81 -12.64 8.48 2.88
C LEU A 81 -12.80 9.98 3.13
N VAL A 82 -12.00 10.81 2.45
CA VAL A 82 -12.03 12.27 2.64
C VAL A 82 -13.35 12.87 2.17
N VAL A 83 -13.89 12.41 1.04
CA VAL A 83 -15.20 12.84 0.54
C VAL A 83 -16.30 12.46 1.52
N GLU A 84 -16.35 11.19 1.94
CA GLU A 84 -17.35 10.70 2.89
C GLU A 84 -17.28 11.43 4.23
N ALA A 85 -16.07 11.72 4.72
CA ALA A 85 -15.87 12.46 5.97
C ALA A 85 -16.41 13.90 5.89
N ALA A 86 -16.24 14.57 4.74
CA ALA A 86 -16.78 15.91 4.51
C ALA A 86 -18.32 15.88 4.44
N GLU A 87 -18.89 14.92 3.70
CA GLU A 87 -20.36 14.75 3.58
C GLU A 87 -21.00 14.48 4.94
N LYS A 88 -20.34 13.68 5.79
CA LYS A 88 -20.79 13.39 7.16
C LYS A 88 -20.40 14.45 8.19
N SER A 89 -19.80 15.56 7.76
CA SER A 89 -19.37 16.66 8.64
C SER A 89 -18.37 16.24 9.75
N TYR A 90 -17.60 15.18 9.53
CA TYR A 90 -16.44 14.84 10.38
C TYR A 90 -15.29 15.82 10.17
N ILE A 91 -15.22 16.41 8.98
CA ILE A 91 -14.28 17.47 8.60
C ILE A 91 -15.04 18.60 7.91
N LYS A 92 -14.48 19.80 7.95
CA LYS A 92 -14.95 20.97 7.22
C LYS A 92 -14.39 20.97 5.80
N THR A 93 -15.05 21.69 4.88
CA THR A 93 -14.61 21.83 3.49
C THR A 93 -13.20 22.41 3.35
N ASN A 94 -12.78 23.31 4.24
CA ASN A 94 -11.42 23.85 4.22
C ASN A 94 -10.38 22.81 4.68
N GLU A 95 -10.74 21.88 5.57
CA GLU A 95 -9.88 20.79 6.02
C GLU A 95 -9.72 19.73 4.92
N GLN A 96 -10.76 19.48 4.12
CA GLN A 96 -10.68 18.62 2.93
C GLN A 96 -9.60 19.08 1.94
N ALA A 97 -9.47 20.39 1.70
CA ALA A 97 -8.43 20.94 0.83
C ALA A 97 -7.02 20.63 1.38
N THR A 98 -6.81 20.81 2.69
CA THR A 98 -5.56 20.47 3.36
C THR A 98 -5.23 18.98 3.27
N LEU A 99 -6.21 18.10 3.48
CA LEU A 99 -6.05 16.64 3.38
C LEU A 99 -5.70 16.19 1.95
N ASN A 100 -6.26 16.84 0.95
CA ASN A 100 -5.94 16.59 -0.46
C ASN A 100 -4.53 17.06 -0.81
N GLU A 101 -4.07 18.18 -0.23
CA GLU A 101 -2.69 18.65 -0.43
C GLU A 101 -1.68 17.71 0.23
N TRP A 102 -1.96 17.27 1.46
CA TRP A 102 -1.15 16.27 2.16
C TRP A 102 -0.97 15.00 1.31
N LYS A 103 -2.02 14.50 0.65
CA LYS A 103 -1.95 13.28 -0.17
C LYS A 103 -0.93 13.38 -1.31
N LYS A 104 -0.75 14.56 -1.90
CA LYS A 104 0.15 14.77 -3.05
C LYS A 104 1.60 14.55 -2.67
N ASP A 105 2.01 15.16 -1.56
CA ASP A 105 3.35 15.00 -1.00
C ASP A 105 3.32 15.21 0.52
N PRO A 106 3.13 14.14 1.31
CA PRO A 106 3.09 14.22 2.76
C PRO A 106 4.36 14.83 3.38
N GLN A 107 5.53 14.61 2.74
CA GLN A 107 6.80 15.09 3.26
C GLN A 107 6.96 16.60 3.01
N ALA A 108 6.67 17.06 1.80
CA ALA A 108 6.72 18.49 1.48
C ALA A 108 5.67 19.27 2.27
N TRP A 109 4.48 18.70 2.47
CA TRP A 109 3.43 19.30 3.29
C TRP A 109 3.89 19.48 4.75
N ALA A 110 4.50 18.46 5.36
CA ALA A 110 4.94 18.51 6.76
C ALA A 110 6.02 19.59 7.00
N LYS A 111 6.95 19.76 6.06
CA LYS A 111 8.03 20.76 6.14
C LYS A 111 7.54 22.22 6.18
N GLN A 112 6.28 22.49 5.82
CA GLN A 112 5.71 23.84 5.89
C GLN A 112 5.44 24.29 7.34
N PHE A 113 5.48 23.37 8.30
CA PHE A 113 5.17 23.59 9.71
C PHE A 113 6.36 23.33 10.64
N GLU A 114 7.54 23.08 10.08
CA GLU A 114 8.83 23.01 10.80
C GLU A 114 9.43 24.42 10.93
#